data_AF-A0A374R010-F1
#
_entry.id   AF-A0A374R010-F1
#
_cell.length_a   1.000
_cell.length_b   1.000
_cell.length_c   1.000
_cell.angle_alpha   90.00
_cell.angle_beta   90.00
_cell.angle_gamma   90.00
#
_symmetry.space_group_name_H-M   'P 1'
#
loop_
_entity.id
_entity.type
_entity.pdbx_description
1 polymer ?
#
loop_
_entity_poly.entity_id
_entity_poly.type
_entity_poly.pdbx_seq_one_letter_code
_entity_poly.pdbx_strand_id
1 'polypeptide(L)'
;MKTYNLDTIHKVPLREVWPHEAHDFTKWLAEEQNLATLGTAVGIELELIETESSVGSFNVDIYAQESGTGRKVIIENQLEDTNHDHLGKVITYAAGKGAEVVIWVVARARDEHRQAIEWLNQHTDSDFGFFLVEVELWKIGDSLPAPRFGVVEQPNEWTKTVKLSEGLSETEKVKLAYWTAYRDVAGGHPEFLKEFSPQKPSKDHWSTLRLGVSAYHLALLIDTQRGRTGIELYVDDDKEIGHRAIANSGVFEEHLGLTAAPFDAKKASGLRFYKAGHPIKGHQDAWPGYIEEQLGWALEMKKIIAEIEL
;
A
#
# COMPACT_ATOMS: atom_id res chain seq x y z
N MET A 1 33.91 -28.61 2.84
CA MET A 1 32.45 -28.35 2.89
C MET A 1 32.24 -27.19 3.84
N LYS A 2 31.60 -26.09 3.42
CA LYS A 2 31.22 -25.03 4.36
C LYS A 2 30.06 -25.55 5.19
N THR A 3 30.25 -25.60 6.51
CA THR A 3 29.18 -25.92 7.46
C THR A 3 28.49 -24.62 7.83
N TYR A 4 27.18 -24.53 7.58
CA TYR A 4 26.36 -23.40 7.99
C TYR A 4 25.70 -23.76 9.31
N ASN A 5 25.94 -22.96 10.35
CA ASN A 5 25.35 -23.17 11.68
C ASN A 5 24.01 -22.42 11.74
N LEU A 6 22.92 -23.15 11.57
CA LEU A 6 21.55 -22.62 11.52
C LEU A 6 20.72 -23.31 12.58
N ASP A 7 19.91 -22.52 13.29
CA ASP A 7 18.97 -23.00 14.31
C ASP A 7 17.53 -22.86 13.80
N THR A 8 16.57 -23.48 14.50
CA THR A 8 15.16 -23.55 14.09
C THR A 8 14.30 -22.64 14.96
N ILE A 9 13.44 -21.87 14.31
CA ILE A 9 12.42 -21.07 14.99
C ILE A 9 11.25 -21.96 15.44
N HIS A 10 10.72 -21.72 16.63
CA HIS A 10 9.52 -22.37 17.13
C HIS A 10 8.56 -21.35 17.73
N LYS A 11 7.25 -21.62 17.64
CA LYS A 11 6.22 -20.80 18.28
C LYS A 11 6.13 -21.12 19.77
N VAL A 12 5.98 -20.07 20.57
CA VAL A 12 5.72 -20.15 22.01
C VAL A 12 4.24 -19.81 22.23
N PRO A 13 3.49 -20.59 23.03
CA PRO A 13 2.11 -20.24 23.37
C PRO A 13 2.03 -18.89 24.10
N LEU A 14 1.11 -18.03 23.67
CA LEU A 14 0.98 -16.67 24.22
C LEU A 14 0.77 -16.68 25.74
N ARG A 15 -0.06 -17.60 26.25
CA ARG A 15 -0.37 -17.71 27.69
C ARG A 15 0.78 -18.22 28.57
N GLU A 16 1.88 -18.70 27.99
CA GLU A 16 3.10 -18.99 28.76
C GLU A 16 3.86 -17.70 29.14
N VAL A 17 3.77 -16.67 28.31
CA VAL A 17 4.42 -15.36 28.55
C VAL A 17 3.44 -14.35 29.14
N TRP A 18 2.20 -14.36 28.69
CA TRP A 18 1.11 -13.50 29.17
C TRP A 18 -0.06 -14.34 29.70
N PRO A 19 0.01 -14.85 30.94
CA PRO A 19 -1.06 -15.64 31.54
C PRO A 19 -2.43 -14.94 31.52
N HIS A 20 -2.46 -13.62 31.70
CA HIS A 20 -3.65 -12.77 31.73
C HIS A 20 -3.58 -11.66 30.68
N GLU A 21 -4.64 -11.53 29.89
CA GLU A 21 -4.73 -10.54 28.81
C GLU A 21 -4.65 -9.10 29.33
N ALA A 22 -5.61 -8.69 30.18
CA ALA A 22 -5.65 -7.33 30.72
C ALA A 22 -4.45 -6.97 31.61
N HIS A 23 -3.93 -7.93 32.38
CA HIS A 23 -2.89 -7.67 33.38
C HIS A 23 -1.46 -7.81 32.87
N ASP A 24 -1.25 -8.63 31.83
CA ASP A 24 0.09 -8.91 31.29
C ASP A 24 0.20 -8.36 29.86
N PHE A 25 -0.62 -8.85 28.91
CA PHE A 25 -0.48 -8.46 27.51
C PHE A 25 -0.86 -7.01 27.23
N THR A 26 -2.01 -6.54 27.71
CA THR A 26 -2.45 -5.15 27.52
C THR A 26 -1.46 -4.16 28.12
N LYS A 27 -0.91 -4.46 29.31
CA LYS A 27 0.13 -3.62 29.93
C LYS A 27 1.42 -3.61 29.14
N TRP A 28 1.87 -4.78 28.70
CA TRP A 28 3.06 -4.90 27.86
C TRP A 28 2.88 -4.13 26.54
N LEU A 29 1.76 -4.33 25.85
CA LEU A 29 1.48 -3.68 24.57
C LEU A 29 1.36 -2.15 24.71
N ALA A 30 0.85 -1.66 25.83
CA ALA A 30 0.73 -0.22 26.10
C ALA A 30 2.08 0.49 26.34
N GLU A 31 3.18 -0.24 26.59
CA GLU A 31 4.50 0.38 26.65
C GLU A 31 4.90 0.95 25.28
N GLU A 32 5.48 2.15 25.27
CA GLU A 32 5.80 2.93 24.07
C GLU A 32 6.50 2.12 22.96
N GLN A 33 7.51 1.33 23.32
CA GLN A 33 8.28 0.53 22.37
C GLN A 33 7.47 -0.62 21.75
N ASN A 34 6.57 -1.22 22.53
CA ASN A 34 5.76 -2.35 22.09
C ASN A 34 4.58 -1.86 21.24
N LEU A 35 3.96 -0.75 21.65
CA LEU A 35 2.93 -0.06 20.87
C LEU A 35 3.49 0.41 19.52
N ALA A 36 4.71 0.95 19.50
CA ALA A 36 5.40 1.32 18.25
C ALA A 36 5.65 0.13 17.32
N THR A 37 5.87 -1.07 17.88
CA THR A 37 6.02 -2.30 17.09
C THR A 37 4.71 -2.69 16.40
N LEU A 38 3.58 -2.57 17.10
CA LEU A 38 2.25 -2.74 16.49
C LEU A 38 1.98 -1.65 15.44
N GLY A 39 2.28 -0.39 15.76
CA GLY A 39 2.12 0.74 14.85
C GLY A 39 2.90 0.56 13.54
N THR A 40 4.13 0.07 13.63
CA THR A 40 4.95 -0.30 12.46
C THR A 40 4.27 -1.37 11.60
N ALA A 41 3.67 -2.40 12.22
CA ALA A 41 3.00 -3.46 11.49
C ALA A 41 1.76 -2.97 10.72
N VAL A 42 0.97 -2.07 11.31
CA VAL A 42 -0.24 -1.51 10.69
C VAL A 42 0.02 -0.24 9.85
N GLY A 43 1.25 0.27 9.85
CA GLY A 43 1.64 1.49 9.12
C GLY A 43 1.09 2.79 9.72
N ILE A 44 0.87 2.83 11.04
CA ILE A 44 0.33 3.97 11.79
C ILE A 44 1.27 4.31 12.94
N GLU A 45 1.64 5.59 13.10
CA GLU A 45 2.39 6.05 14.27
C GLU A 45 1.44 6.24 15.46
N LEU A 46 1.43 5.28 16.39
CA LEU A 46 0.48 5.22 17.49
C LEU A 46 1.02 5.91 18.75
N GLU A 47 0.21 6.79 19.34
CA GLU A 47 0.47 7.43 20.63
C GLU A 47 -0.59 6.98 21.65
N LEU A 48 -0.15 6.42 22.78
CA LEU A 48 -1.05 5.99 23.86
C LEU A 48 -1.76 7.20 24.50
N ILE A 49 -3.08 7.10 24.68
CA ILE A 49 -3.86 8.05 25.49
C ILE A 49 -4.18 7.44 26.86
N GLU A 50 -4.83 6.28 26.88
CA GLU A 50 -5.25 5.60 28.11
C GLU A 50 -5.44 4.09 27.87
N THR A 51 -5.17 3.29 28.89
CA THR A 51 -5.54 1.86 28.96
C THR A 51 -6.82 1.68 29.76
N GLU A 52 -7.59 0.62 29.53
CA GLU A 52 -8.86 0.35 30.23
C GLU A 52 -9.83 1.56 30.15
N SER A 53 -9.94 2.07 28.94
CA SER A 53 -10.60 3.32 28.58
C SER A 53 -12.13 3.18 28.59
N SER A 54 -12.81 3.87 29.50
CA SER A 54 -14.25 3.66 29.69
C SER A 54 -15.13 4.11 28.52
N VAL A 55 -16.08 3.26 28.15
CA VAL A 55 -17.17 3.45 27.18
C VAL A 55 -18.48 2.99 27.82
N GLY A 56 -19.20 3.92 28.46
CA GLY A 56 -20.40 3.56 29.22
C GLY A 56 -20.07 2.59 30.36
N SER A 57 -20.60 1.37 30.30
CA SER A 57 -20.36 0.30 31.27
C SER A 57 -19.22 -0.65 30.90
N PHE A 58 -18.55 -0.42 29.77
CA PHE A 58 -17.46 -1.25 29.26
C PHE A 58 -16.15 -0.46 29.21
N ASN A 59 -15.02 -1.14 29.00
CA ASN A 59 -13.73 -0.50 28.79
C ASN A 59 -13.08 -1.05 27.53
N VAL A 60 -12.45 -0.18 26.75
CA VAL A 60 -11.53 -0.55 25.66
C VAL A 60 -10.18 -0.86 26.29
N ASP A 61 -9.51 -1.92 25.86
CA ASP A 61 -8.20 -2.30 26.39
C ASP A 61 -7.18 -1.16 26.26
N ILE A 62 -7.05 -0.59 25.05
CA ILE A 62 -6.16 0.53 24.78
C ILE A 62 -6.85 1.55 23.88
N TYR A 63 -6.80 2.81 24.30
CA TYR A 63 -7.19 3.97 23.50
C TYR A 63 -5.96 4.82 23.19
N ALA A 64 -5.80 5.13 21.91
CA ALA A 64 -4.63 5.78 21.35
C ALA A 64 -5.05 6.81 20.29
N GLN A 65 -4.08 7.51 19.73
CA GLN A 65 -4.26 8.36 18.56
C GLN A 65 -3.13 8.14 17.54
N GLU A 66 -3.42 8.43 16.28
CA GLU A 66 -2.42 8.55 15.24
C GLU A 66 -1.68 9.89 15.36
N SER A 67 -0.35 9.84 15.43
CA SER A 67 0.48 11.03 15.45
C SER A 67 0.33 11.83 14.15
N GLY A 68 0.33 13.16 14.28
CA GLY A 68 0.21 14.10 13.16
C GLY A 68 -1.22 14.36 12.67
N THR A 69 -2.13 13.37 12.68
CA THR A 69 -3.54 13.58 12.27
C THR A 69 -4.48 13.73 13.47
N GLY A 70 -4.14 13.12 14.61
CA GLY A 70 -5.00 13.06 15.79
C GLY A 70 -6.20 12.13 15.65
N ARG A 71 -6.25 11.28 14.60
CA ARG A 71 -7.31 10.27 14.45
C ARG A 71 -7.29 9.35 15.65
N LYS A 72 -8.46 9.05 16.19
CA LYS A 72 -8.62 8.23 17.38
C LYS A 72 -8.53 6.76 17.01
N VAL A 73 -7.78 6.02 17.80
CA VAL A 73 -7.51 4.60 17.61
C VAL A 73 -7.99 3.84 18.83
N ILE A 74 -8.77 2.79 18.63
CA ILE A 74 -9.00 1.78 19.66
C ILE A 74 -8.25 0.50 19.32
N ILE A 75 -7.71 -0.16 20.34
CA ILE A 75 -7.07 -1.46 20.20
C ILE A 75 -7.76 -2.40 21.20
N GLU A 76 -8.26 -3.52 20.68
CA GLU A 76 -8.84 -4.61 21.46
C GLU A 76 -7.94 -5.83 21.33
N ASN A 77 -7.58 -6.43 22.46
CA ASN A 77 -6.72 -7.59 22.52
C ASN A 77 -7.53 -8.87 22.75
N GLN A 78 -7.07 -9.97 22.17
CA GLN A 78 -7.65 -11.29 22.38
C GLN A 78 -6.58 -12.39 22.26
N LEU A 79 -6.12 -12.96 23.37
CA LEU A 79 -5.12 -14.04 23.37
C LEU A 79 -5.67 -15.43 22.94
N GLU A 80 -6.84 -15.44 22.31
CA GLU A 80 -7.53 -16.60 21.74
C GLU A 80 -7.82 -16.40 20.25
N ASP A 81 -8.38 -17.44 19.62
CA ASP A 81 -9.07 -17.31 18.34
C ASP A 81 -10.15 -16.22 18.41
N THR A 82 -10.25 -15.38 17.37
CA THR A 82 -11.37 -14.45 17.15
C THR A 82 -12.74 -15.05 17.47
N ASN A 83 -13.61 -14.28 18.11
CA ASN A 83 -14.99 -14.67 18.42
C ASN A 83 -15.99 -13.51 18.21
N HIS A 84 -17.28 -13.84 18.19
CA HIS A 84 -18.35 -12.87 17.98
C HIS A 84 -18.46 -11.82 19.10
N ASP A 85 -18.07 -12.16 20.33
CA ASP A 85 -18.10 -11.24 21.46
C ASP A 85 -17.14 -10.06 21.22
N HIS A 86 -15.88 -10.36 20.91
CA HIS A 86 -14.88 -9.33 20.63
C HIS A 86 -15.16 -8.58 19.33
N LEU A 87 -15.72 -9.22 18.30
CA LEU A 87 -16.19 -8.51 17.11
C LEU A 87 -17.28 -7.47 17.46
N GLY A 88 -18.23 -7.84 18.33
CA GLY A 88 -19.25 -6.90 18.82
C GLY A 88 -18.65 -5.75 19.64
N LYS A 89 -17.66 -6.06 20.49
CA LYS A 89 -16.93 -5.07 21.28
C LYS A 89 -16.23 -4.04 20.41
N VAL A 90 -15.41 -4.45 19.43
CA VAL A 90 -14.64 -3.50 18.61
C VAL A 90 -15.54 -2.50 17.88
N ILE A 91 -16.71 -2.94 17.38
CA ILE A 91 -17.69 -2.05 16.75
C ILE A 91 -18.32 -1.09 17.78
N THR A 92 -18.72 -1.63 18.93
CA THR A 92 -19.37 -0.85 20.00
C THR A 92 -18.41 0.20 20.58
N TYR A 93 -17.15 -0.18 20.77
CA TYR A 93 -16.10 0.67 21.31
C TYR A 93 -15.71 1.77 20.33
N ALA A 94 -15.63 1.45 19.03
CA ALA A 94 -15.38 2.45 17.99
C ALA A 94 -16.48 3.51 17.99
N ALA A 95 -17.74 3.09 17.99
CA ALA A 95 -18.88 4.00 18.06
C ALA A 95 -18.88 4.84 19.34
N GLY A 96 -18.57 4.24 20.49
CA GLY A 96 -18.58 4.91 21.79
C GLY A 96 -17.45 5.92 22.01
N LYS A 97 -16.26 5.68 21.43
CA LYS A 97 -15.12 6.63 21.47
C LYS A 97 -15.11 7.60 20.30
N GLY A 98 -15.94 7.36 19.28
CA GLY A 98 -15.83 8.01 17.98
C GLY A 98 -14.46 7.73 17.36
N ALA A 99 -14.00 6.49 17.45
CA ALA A 99 -12.71 6.07 16.93
C ALA A 99 -12.82 5.84 15.43
N GLU A 100 -11.92 6.47 14.68
CA GLU A 100 -11.80 6.25 13.24
C GLU A 100 -11.02 4.96 12.93
N VAL A 101 -10.04 4.60 13.76
CA VAL A 101 -9.23 3.39 13.54
C VAL A 101 -9.50 2.36 14.62
N VAL A 102 -9.64 1.11 14.19
CA VAL A 102 -9.87 -0.05 15.05
C VAL A 102 -8.80 -1.08 14.76
N ILE A 103 -8.08 -1.52 15.79
CA ILE A 103 -7.07 -2.59 15.67
C ILE A 103 -7.48 -3.73 16.58
N TRP A 104 -7.83 -4.87 16.01
CA TRP A 104 -8.15 -6.08 16.77
C TRP A 104 -6.96 -7.05 16.74
N VAL A 105 -6.28 -7.20 17.87
CA VAL A 105 -5.09 -8.05 18.02
C VAL A 105 -5.51 -9.40 18.57
N VAL A 106 -5.26 -10.48 17.84
CA VAL A 106 -5.73 -11.83 18.18
C VAL A 106 -4.62 -12.88 18.15
N ALA A 107 -4.79 -14.00 18.84
CA ALA A 107 -3.88 -15.15 18.68
C ALA A 107 -4.03 -15.83 17.31
N ARG A 108 -5.27 -15.89 16.82
CA ARG A 108 -5.62 -16.44 15.51
C ARG A 108 -6.89 -15.82 14.95
N ALA A 109 -6.82 -15.34 13.71
CA ALA A 109 -7.95 -14.91 12.91
C ALA A 109 -8.67 -16.13 12.32
N ARG A 110 -9.98 -16.25 12.57
CA ARG A 110 -10.85 -17.19 11.87
C ARG A 110 -11.33 -16.55 10.58
N ASP A 111 -11.48 -17.35 9.52
CA ASP A 111 -11.84 -16.86 8.20
C ASP A 111 -13.16 -16.08 8.19
N GLU A 112 -14.13 -16.45 9.04
CA GLU A 112 -15.41 -15.75 9.14
C GLU A 112 -15.26 -14.34 9.73
N HIS A 113 -14.40 -14.17 10.74
CA HIS A 113 -14.13 -12.86 11.33
C HIS A 113 -13.21 -12.02 10.43
N ARG A 114 -12.26 -12.66 9.74
CA ARG A 114 -11.47 -12.03 8.68
C ARG A 114 -12.39 -11.39 7.63
N GLN A 115 -13.33 -12.17 7.09
CA GLN A 115 -14.32 -11.70 6.13
C GLN A 115 -15.24 -10.62 6.70
N ALA A 116 -15.58 -10.67 7.99
CA ALA A 116 -16.37 -9.61 8.63
C ALA A 116 -15.61 -8.27 8.70
N ILE A 117 -14.32 -8.30 9.04
CA ILE A 117 -13.46 -7.10 9.04
C ILE A 117 -13.27 -6.58 7.60
N GLU A 118 -13.05 -7.47 6.64
CA GLU A 118 -13.00 -7.11 5.22
C GLU A 118 -14.31 -6.43 4.77
N TRP A 119 -15.47 -7.00 5.15
CA TRP A 119 -16.77 -6.43 4.85
C TRP A 119 -16.95 -5.04 5.46
N LEU A 120 -16.53 -4.82 6.72
CA LEU A 120 -16.56 -3.50 7.36
C LEU A 120 -15.71 -2.50 6.55
N ASN A 121 -14.47 -2.86 6.22
CA ASN A 121 -13.57 -2.02 5.43
C ASN A 121 -14.11 -1.69 4.02
N GLN A 122 -14.99 -2.51 3.46
CA GLN A 122 -15.65 -2.25 2.17
C GLN A 122 -16.88 -1.35 2.31
N HIS A 123 -17.49 -1.28 3.50
CA HIS A 123 -18.80 -0.64 3.72
C HIS A 123 -18.73 0.57 4.67
N THR A 124 -17.54 1.05 5.05
CA THR A 124 -17.37 2.29 5.83
C THR A 124 -16.70 3.43 5.05
N ASP A 125 -16.96 4.67 5.50
CA ASP A 125 -16.10 5.87 5.51
C ASP A 125 -14.60 5.65 5.19
N SER A 126 -13.96 6.46 4.33
CA SER A 126 -12.49 6.43 4.14
C SER A 126 -11.73 6.89 5.38
N ASP A 127 -12.44 7.60 6.26
CA ASP A 127 -11.93 8.04 7.54
C ASP A 127 -11.76 6.84 8.46
N PHE A 128 -12.56 5.78 8.29
CA PHE A 128 -12.53 4.60 9.13
C PHE A 128 -11.57 3.52 8.60
N GLY A 129 -10.89 2.85 9.51
CA GLY A 129 -10.02 1.72 9.16
C GLY A 129 -10.04 0.62 10.21
N PHE A 130 -10.39 -0.60 9.79
CA PHE A 130 -10.40 -1.78 10.64
C PHE A 130 -9.22 -2.68 10.29
N PHE A 131 -8.42 -3.02 11.30
CA PHE A 131 -7.28 -3.91 11.19
C PHE A 131 -7.53 -5.17 12.02
N LEU A 132 -7.23 -6.32 11.43
CA LEU A 132 -7.16 -7.60 12.14
C LEU A 132 -5.72 -8.06 12.13
N VAL A 133 -5.13 -8.22 13.31
CA VAL A 133 -3.70 -8.48 13.49
C VAL A 133 -3.53 -9.74 14.31
N GLU A 134 -2.77 -10.70 13.81
CA GLU A 134 -2.33 -11.86 14.60
C GLU A 134 -1.06 -11.52 15.38
N VAL A 135 -1.04 -11.83 16.68
CA VAL A 135 0.16 -11.79 17.51
C VAL A 135 0.71 -13.19 17.73
N GLU A 136 2.01 -13.35 17.48
CA GLU A 136 2.73 -14.60 17.67
C GLU A 136 3.98 -14.37 18.52
N LEU A 137 4.40 -15.39 19.26
CA LEU A 137 5.70 -15.41 19.92
C LEU A 137 6.59 -16.47 19.27
N TRP A 138 7.79 -16.06 18.90
CA TRP A 138 8.80 -16.92 18.28
C TRP A 138 10.06 -16.97 19.11
N LYS A 139 10.72 -18.13 19.13
CA LYS A 139 12.02 -18.29 19.79
C LYS A 139 12.98 -19.06 18.89
N ILE A 140 14.26 -18.72 18.96
CA ILE A 140 15.35 -19.43 18.28
C ILE A 140 16.40 -19.83 19.32
N GLY A 141 16.75 -21.12 19.35
CA GLY A 141 17.62 -21.67 20.39
C GLY A 141 17.16 -21.27 21.80
N ASP A 142 18.06 -20.67 22.59
CA ASP A 142 17.82 -20.21 23.96
C ASP A 142 17.44 -18.73 24.08
N SER A 143 17.03 -18.07 22.98
CA SER A 143 16.65 -16.66 23.01
C SER A 143 15.44 -16.37 23.91
N LEU A 144 15.23 -15.09 24.22
CA LEU A 144 13.92 -14.64 24.71
C LEU A 144 12.86 -14.82 23.62
N PRO A 145 11.58 -15.06 23.99
CA PRO A 145 10.47 -15.03 23.03
C PRO A 145 10.35 -13.65 22.39
N ALA A 146 10.25 -13.62 21.07
CA ALA A 146 10.12 -12.42 20.26
C ALA A 146 8.68 -12.28 19.76
N PRO A 147 7.98 -11.18 20.09
CA PRO A 147 6.65 -10.90 19.56
C PRO A 147 6.72 -10.50 18.09
N ARG A 148 5.76 -10.99 17.32
CA ARG A 148 5.56 -10.65 15.92
C ARG A 148 4.10 -10.37 15.67
N PHE A 149 3.82 -9.21 15.07
CA PHE A 149 2.49 -8.86 14.60
C PHE A 149 2.40 -9.15 13.09
N GLY A 150 1.38 -9.91 12.70
CA GLY A 150 1.03 -10.19 11.31
C GLY A 150 -0.32 -9.57 10.99
N VAL A 151 -0.36 -8.59 10.09
CA VAL A 151 -1.62 -8.01 9.63
C VAL A 151 -2.32 -9.00 8.72
N VAL A 152 -3.49 -9.48 9.14
CA VAL A 152 -4.33 -10.42 8.38
C VAL A 152 -5.33 -9.65 7.52
N GLU A 153 -5.90 -8.57 8.06
CA GLU A 153 -6.78 -7.65 7.31
C GLU A 153 -6.46 -6.20 7.64
N GLN A 154 -6.60 -5.35 6.63
CA GLN A 154 -6.40 -3.92 6.74
C GLN A 154 -7.30 -3.18 5.74
N PRO A 155 -7.51 -1.86 5.91
CA PRO A 155 -8.28 -1.07 4.95
C PRO A 155 -7.60 -1.09 3.58
N ASN A 156 -8.33 -1.52 2.55
CA ASN A 156 -7.83 -1.50 1.18
C ASN A 156 -7.71 -0.05 0.66
N GLU A 157 -6.58 0.28 0.01
CA GLU A 157 -6.42 1.55 -0.73
C GLU A 157 -7.47 1.69 -1.86
N TRP A 158 -8.05 0.57 -2.31
CA TRP A 158 -9.21 0.55 -3.20
C TRP A 158 -10.44 1.24 -2.60
N THR A 159 -10.77 1.05 -1.33
CA THR A 159 -11.93 1.71 -0.70
C THR A 159 -11.72 3.22 -0.59
N LYS A 160 -10.48 3.67 -0.32
CA LYS A 160 -10.10 5.10 -0.37
C LYS A 160 -10.27 5.68 -1.78
N THR A 161 -10.00 4.88 -2.81
CA THR A 161 -10.17 5.23 -4.21
C THR A 161 -11.65 5.37 -4.61
N VAL A 162 -12.53 4.51 -4.09
CA VAL A 162 -13.98 4.57 -4.36
C VAL A 162 -14.62 5.84 -3.81
N LYS A 163 -14.15 6.39 -2.68
CA LYS A 163 -14.70 7.63 -2.09
C LYS A 163 -14.14 8.92 -2.68
N LEU A 164 -12.86 8.93 -3.06
CA LEU A 164 -12.29 9.97 -3.94
C LEU A 164 -13.01 10.06 -5.29
N SER A 165 -13.82 9.04 -5.63
CA SER A 165 -14.60 8.94 -6.85
C SER A 165 -15.99 9.62 -6.77
N GLU A 166 -16.45 10.04 -5.59
CA GLU A 166 -17.71 10.78 -5.44
C GLU A 166 -17.64 12.14 -6.17
N GLY A 167 -18.58 12.37 -7.08
CA GLY A 167 -18.60 13.56 -7.95
C GLY A 167 -17.65 13.50 -9.16
N LEU A 168 -16.82 12.46 -9.28
CA LEU A 168 -15.99 12.23 -10.47
C LEU A 168 -16.81 11.62 -11.61
N SER A 169 -16.46 11.98 -12.85
CA SER A 169 -16.99 11.29 -14.03
C SER A 169 -16.52 9.84 -14.05
N GLU A 170 -17.29 8.93 -14.68
CA GLU A 170 -16.93 7.51 -14.82
C GLU A 170 -15.51 7.30 -15.38
N THR A 171 -15.04 8.21 -16.23
CA THR A 171 -13.67 8.15 -16.77
C THR A 171 -12.62 8.49 -15.71
N GLU A 172 -12.85 9.52 -14.89
CA GLU A 172 -11.95 9.89 -13.80
C GLU A 172 -11.89 8.80 -12.72
N LYS A 173 -13.03 8.16 -12.40
CA LYS A 173 -13.07 7.00 -11.48
C LYS A 173 -12.18 5.86 -11.97
N VAL A 174 -12.30 5.51 -13.26
CA VAL A 174 -11.50 4.45 -13.87
C VAL A 174 -10.01 4.78 -13.87
N LYS A 175 -9.62 6.03 -14.12
CA LYS A 175 -8.21 6.44 -14.06
C LYS A 175 -7.65 6.33 -12.64
N LEU A 176 -8.39 6.82 -11.65
CA LEU A 176 -8.00 6.73 -10.26
C LEU A 176 -7.84 5.27 -9.82
N ALA A 177 -8.82 4.42 -10.14
CA ALA A 177 -8.79 2.99 -9.88
C ALA A 177 -7.58 2.29 -10.53
N TYR A 178 -7.27 2.64 -11.79
CA TYR A 178 -6.11 2.09 -12.48
C TYR A 178 -4.80 2.47 -11.79
N TRP A 179 -4.64 3.73 -11.37
CA TRP A 179 -3.43 4.17 -10.68
C TRP A 179 -3.30 3.62 -9.26
N THR A 180 -4.40 3.26 -8.62
CA THR A 180 -4.38 2.49 -7.37
C THR A 180 -3.88 1.08 -7.60
N ALA A 181 -4.45 0.37 -8.57
CA ALA A 181 -3.97 -0.96 -8.95
C ALA A 181 -2.49 -0.94 -9.37
N TYR A 182 -2.04 0.11 -10.04
CA TYR A 182 -0.62 0.33 -10.37
C TYR A 182 0.27 0.33 -9.13
N ARG A 183 -0.11 1.02 -8.05
CA ARG A 183 0.69 1.04 -6.81
C ARG A 183 0.75 -0.35 -6.18
N ASP A 184 -0.36 -1.07 -6.16
CA ASP A 184 -0.43 -2.41 -5.58
C ASP A 184 0.47 -3.38 -6.34
N VAL A 185 0.37 -3.40 -7.67
CA VAL A 185 1.23 -4.22 -8.54
C VAL A 185 2.69 -3.81 -8.38
N ALA A 186 3.03 -2.52 -8.48
CA ALA A 186 4.40 -2.03 -8.32
C ALA A 186 5.00 -2.38 -6.95
N GLY A 187 4.18 -2.47 -5.90
CA GLY A 187 4.58 -2.93 -4.57
C GLY A 187 5.19 -4.35 -4.55
N GLY A 188 4.78 -5.19 -5.50
CA GLY A 188 5.31 -6.54 -5.70
C GLY A 188 6.58 -6.65 -6.55
N HIS A 189 7.14 -5.53 -7.05
CA HIS A 189 8.30 -5.51 -7.96
C HIS A 189 9.50 -4.76 -7.34
N PRO A 190 10.36 -5.44 -6.53
CA PRO A 190 11.50 -4.80 -5.88
C PRO A 190 12.50 -4.14 -6.84
N GLU A 191 12.69 -4.70 -8.03
CA GLU A 191 13.53 -4.15 -9.09
C GLU A 191 13.03 -2.79 -9.59
N PHE A 192 11.70 -2.62 -9.65
CA PHE A 192 11.09 -1.34 -10.00
C PHE A 192 11.21 -0.33 -8.86
N LEU A 193 10.91 -0.76 -7.63
CA LEU A 193 10.96 0.08 -6.43
C LEU A 193 12.36 0.59 -6.09
N LYS A 194 13.41 -0.13 -6.51
CA LYS A 194 14.79 0.32 -6.40
C LYS A 194 15.07 1.56 -7.27
N GLU A 195 14.42 1.64 -8.43
CA GLU A 195 14.69 2.66 -9.44
C GLU A 195 13.67 3.82 -9.43
N PHE A 196 12.45 3.57 -8.95
CA PHE A 196 11.33 4.51 -8.98
C PHE A 196 10.45 4.42 -7.73
N SER A 197 9.80 5.54 -7.38
CA SER A 197 8.77 5.58 -6.34
C SER A 197 7.39 5.87 -6.96
N PRO A 198 6.44 4.91 -6.92
CA PRO A 198 5.08 5.12 -7.39
C PRO A 198 4.42 6.36 -6.78
N GLN A 199 3.83 7.21 -7.61
CA GLN A 199 3.11 8.40 -7.14
C GLN A 199 1.75 8.03 -6.55
N LYS A 200 1.18 8.94 -5.76
CA LYS A 200 -0.20 8.81 -5.26
C LYS A 200 -1.16 8.69 -6.46
N PRO A 201 -2.20 7.83 -6.39
CA PRO A 201 -3.19 7.73 -7.45
C PRO A 201 -3.87 9.08 -7.71
N SER A 202 -4.08 9.42 -8.98
CA SER A 202 -4.77 10.66 -9.38
C SER A 202 -5.82 10.38 -10.46
N LYS A 203 -6.54 11.42 -10.88
CA LYS A 203 -7.52 11.35 -11.97
C LYS A 203 -6.92 11.63 -13.35
N ASP A 204 -5.60 11.80 -13.41
CA ASP A 204 -4.89 12.09 -14.64
C ASP A 204 -4.78 10.85 -15.51
N HIS A 205 -4.55 11.07 -16.81
CA HIS A 205 -4.30 9.98 -17.73
C HIS A 205 -2.83 9.53 -17.73
N TRP A 206 -2.03 10.08 -16.81
CA TRP A 206 -0.62 9.78 -16.64
C TRP A 206 -0.23 9.63 -15.17
N SER A 207 0.89 8.96 -14.91
CA SER A 207 1.57 8.90 -13.61
C SER A 207 3.08 9.11 -13.81
N THR A 208 3.64 10.11 -13.14
CA THR A 208 5.03 10.54 -13.36
C THR A 208 6.04 9.65 -12.63
N LEU A 209 7.14 9.35 -13.30
CA LEU A 209 8.32 8.67 -12.77
C LEU A 209 9.52 9.62 -12.85
N ARG A 210 10.10 9.96 -11.70
CA ARG A 210 11.21 10.90 -11.61
C ARG A 210 12.53 10.21 -11.92
N LEU A 211 13.41 10.88 -12.66
CA LEU A 211 14.73 10.37 -13.04
C LEU A 211 15.90 11.02 -12.26
N GLY A 212 15.60 11.80 -11.22
CA GLY A 212 16.62 12.48 -10.41
C GLY A 212 17.12 13.80 -11.00
N VAL A 213 16.61 14.21 -12.17
CA VAL A 213 16.86 15.50 -12.81
C VAL A 213 15.53 16.25 -13.04
N SER A 214 15.60 17.57 -13.16
CA SER A 214 14.41 18.42 -13.36
C SER A 214 14.08 18.70 -14.82
N ALA A 215 15.03 18.48 -15.75
CA ALA A 215 14.86 18.82 -17.17
C ALA A 215 13.90 17.87 -17.90
N TYR A 216 13.77 16.63 -17.44
CA TYR A 216 12.93 15.63 -18.07
C TYR A 216 12.47 14.56 -17.08
N HIS A 217 11.40 13.86 -17.42
CA HIS A 217 10.82 12.79 -16.62
C HIS A 217 10.20 11.72 -17.52
N LEU A 218 9.94 10.54 -16.94
CA LEU A 218 9.08 9.55 -17.57
C LEU A 218 7.64 9.69 -17.08
N ALA A 219 6.68 9.31 -17.90
CA ALA A 219 5.29 9.19 -17.49
C ALA A 219 4.68 7.89 -18.02
N LEU A 220 4.09 7.10 -17.13
CA LEU A 220 3.21 5.99 -17.52
C LEU A 220 1.88 6.59 -18.01
N LEU A 221 1.32 6.08 -19.10
CA LEU A 221 0.13 6.62 -19.74
C LEU A 221 -0.99 5.59 -19.83
N ILE A 222 -2.23 6.07 -19.69
CA ILE A 222 -3.45 5.31 -20.05
C ILE A 222 -4.33 6.13 -20.98
N ASP A 223 -4.89 5.49 -22.00
CA ASP A 223 -5.86 6.10 -22.91
C ASP A 223 -7.15 5.29 -22.86
N THR A 224 -8.07 5.74 -22.01
CA THR A 224 -9.35 5.08 -21.77
C THR A 224 -10.28 5.09 -22.99
N GLN A 225 -10.04 5.96 -23.96
CA GLN A 225 -10.89 6.06 -25.16
C GLN A 225 -10.43 5.11 -26.26
N ARG A 226 -9.11 4.99 -26.47
CA ARG A 226 -8.52 4.13 -27.50
C ARG A 226 -8.16 2.74 -27.01
N GLY A 227 -8.25 2.48 -25.70
CA GLY A 227 -7.93 1.17 -25.12
C GLY A 227 -6.46 0.81 -25.31
N ARG A 228 -5.57 1.70 -24.84
CA ARG A 228 -4.12 1.54 -24.93
C ARG A 228 -3.45 2.05 -23.66
N THR A 229 -2.35 1.41 -23.28
CA THR A 229 -1.41 1.96 -22.29
C THR A 229 -0.15 2.43 -22.99
N GLY A 230 0.69 3.17 -22.29
CA GLY A 230 1.91 3.69 -22.87
C GLY A 230 2.92 4.17 -21.84
N ILE A 231 4.02 4.67 -22.38
CA ILE A 231 5.06 5.36 -21.63
C ILE A 231 5.54 6.55 -22.47
N GLU A 232 5.96 7.61 -21.79
CA GLU A 232 6.47 8.83 -22.38
C GLU A 232 7.79 9.23 -21.74
N LEU A 233 8.74 9.68 -22.56
CA LEU A 233 9.82 10.56 -22.12
C LEU A 233 9.40 11.99 -22.43
N TYR A 234 9.24 12.79 -21.39
CA TYR A 234 8.80 14.17 -21.46
C TYR A 234 9.94 15.10 -21.04
N VAL A 235 10.27 16.07 -21.89
CA VAL A 235 11.32 17.07 -21.65
C VAL A 235 10.68 18.45 -21.56
N ASP A 236 10.94 19.15 -20.46
CA ASP A 236 10.41 20.48 -20.13
C ASP A 236 11.34 21.59 -20.65
N ASP A 237 10.84 22.42 -21.57
CA ASP A 237 11.45 23.66 -22.11
C ASP A 237 12.89 23.56 -22.69
N ASP A 238 13.55 22.40 -22.55
CA ASP A 238 14.88 22.10 -23.07
C ASP A 238 14.76 21.37 -24.41
N LYS A 239 14.90 22.13 -25.49
CA LYS A 239 14.79 21.61 -26.85
C LYS A 239 15.96 20.74 -27.27
N GLU A 240 17.14 20.97 -26.71
CA GLU A 240 18.33 20.20 -27.05
C GLU A 240 18.17 18.75 -26.59
N ILE A 241 17.78 18.57 -25.32
CA ILE A 241 17.50 17.25 -24.75
C ILE A 241 16.34 16.57 -25.52
N GLY A 242 15.26 17.31 -25.78
CA GLY A 242 14.10 16.77 -26.50
C GLY A 242 14.43 16.32 -27.92
N HIS A 243 15.17 17.11 -28.69
CA HIS A 243 15.58 16.75 -30.05
C HIS A 243 16.60 15.62 -30.06
N ARG A 244 17.49 15.53 -29.05
CA ARG A 244 18.38 14.39 -28.89
C ARG A 244 17.63 13.09 -28.62
N ALA A 245 16.60 13.14 -27.76
CA ALA A 245 15.73 11.98 -27.55
C ALA A 245 15.06 11.55 -28.86
N ILE A 246 14.48 12.51 -29.60
CA ILE A 246 13.81 12.24 -30.88
C ILE A 246 14.77 11.67 -31.94
N ALA A 247 15.98 12.20 -32.04
CA ALA A 247 17.00 11.70 -32.96
C ALA A 247 17.43 10.25 -32.67
N ASN A 248 17.30 9.81 -31.42
CA ASN A 248 17.61 8.46 -30.96
C ASN A 248 16.37 7.56 -30.84
N SER A 249 15.22 7.93 -31.42
CA SER A 249 13.97 7.18 -31.27
C SER A 249 14.12 5.69 -31.60
N GLY A 250 14.91 5.34 -32.62
CA GLY A 250 15.12 3.96 -33.05
C GLY A 250 15.68 3.04 -31.96
N VAL A 251 16.53 3.56 -31.06
CA VAL A 251 17.07 2.78 -29.93
C VAL A 251 15.96 2.42 -28.94
N PHE A 252 15.06 3.37 -28.67
CA PHE A 252 13.89 3.14 -27.84
C PHE A 252 12.92 2.15 -28.50
N GLU A 253 12.68 2.27 -29.81
CA GLU A 253 11.78 1.37 -30.54
C GLU A 253 12.28 -0.09 -30.50
N GLU A 254 13.58 -0.31 -30.67
CA GLU A 254 14.20 -1.63 -30.63
C GLU A 254 14.03 -2.32 -29.27
N HIS A 255 14.29 -1.60 -28.18
CA HIS A 255 14.24 -2.16 -26.82
C HIS A 255 12.80 -2.34 -26.31
N LEU A 256 11.90 -1.40 -26.64
CA LEU A 256 10.52 -1.45 -26.18
C LEU A 256 9.64 -2.36 -27.05
N GLY A 257 10.03 -2.59 -28.30
CA GLY A 257 9.16 -3.24 -29.29
C GLY A 257 7.91 -2.41 -29.62
N LEU A 258 7.99 -1.09 -29.43
CA LEU A 258 6.89 -0.14 -29.65
C LEU A 258 7.33 0.94 -30.63
N THR A 259 6.39 1.43 -31.46
CA THR A 259 6.67 2.55 -32.37
C THR A 259 6.67 3.87 -31.63
N ALA A 260 7.69 4.68 -31.88
CA ALA A 260 7.83 6.02 -31.34
C ALA A 260 6.85 6.99 -32.01
N ALA A 261 6.16 7.78 -31.19
CA ALA A 261 5.39 8.94 -31.61
C ALA A 261 6.07 10.21 -31.06
N PRO A 262 7.00 10.83 -31.82
CA PRO A 262 7.68 12.05 -31.38
C PRO A 262 6.70 13.23 -31.30
N PHE A 263 6.97 14.15 -30.37
CA PHE A 263 6.25 15.42 -30.28
C PHE A 263 7.21 16.58 -30.01
N ASP A 264 6.90 17.72 -30.62
CA ASP A 264 7.67 18.96 -30.47
C ASP A 264 6.70 20.15 -30.33
N ALA A 265 6.32 20.43 -29.08
CA ALA A 265 5.42 21.52 -28.70
C ALA A 265 6.20 22.76 -28.23
N LYS A 266 5.55 23.92 -28.13
CA LYS A 266 6.25 25.18 -27.80
C LYS A 266 7.16 25.12 -26.55
N LYS A 267 6.73 24.41 -25.50
CA LYS A 267 7.42 24.32 -24.19
C LYS A 267 7.80 22.90 -23.79
N ALA A 268 7.64 21.92 -24.68
CA ALA A 268 7.88 20.53 -24.36
C ALA A 268 8.21 19.73 -25.61
N SER A 269 9.01 18.69 -25.45
CA SER A 269 9.35 17.76 -26.53
C SER A 269 9.64 16.39 -25.96
N GLY A 270 9.60 15.36 -26.81
CA GLY A 270 9.95 14.02 -26.39
C GLY A 270 9.33 12.93 -27.24
N LEU A 271 9.20 11.75 -26.64
CA LEU A 271 8.75 10.53 -27.30
C LEU A 271 7.63 9.88 -26.51
N ARG A 272 6.55 9.51 -27.21
CA ARG A 272 5.47 8.67 -26.66
C ARG A 272 5.48 7.31 -27.32
N PHE A 273 5.20 6.29 -26.53
CA PHE A 273 5.03 4.92 -26.98
C PHE A 273 3.69 4.40 -26.47
N TYR A 274 2.94 3.70 -27.32
CA TYR A 274 1.66 3.13 -26.94
C TYR A 274 1.53 1.70 -27.44
N LYS A 275 0.90 0.87 -26.62
CA LYS A 275 0.45 -0.48 -27.00
C LYS A 275 -1.06 -0.53 -27.06
N ALA A 276 -1.59 -0.86 -28.24
CA ALA A 276 -3.02 -1.07 -28.43
C ALA A 276 -3.49 -2.40 -27.83
N GLY A 277 -4.81 -2.57 -27.67
CA GLY A 277 -5.39 -3.80 -27.13
C GLY A 277 -5.36 -3.89 -25.61
N HIS A 278 -5.17 -2.75 -24.92
CA HIS A 278 -5.25 -2.63 -23.46
C HIS A 278 -6.50 -1.82 -23.09
N PRO A 279 -7.73 -2.36 -23.26
CA PRO A 279 -8.93 -1.68 -22.85
C PRO A 279 -8.93 -1.49 -21.33
N ILE A 280 -9.18 -0.27 -20.86
CA ILE A 280 -9.12 0.06 -19.43
C ILE A 280 -10.50 -0.07 -18.77
N LYS A 281 -11.52 0.54 -19.37
CA LYS A 281 -12.89 0.54 -18.83
C LYS A 281 -13.52 -0.85 -18.91
N GLY A 282 -13.92 -1.41 -17.76
CA GLY A 282 -14.60 -2.71 -17.71
C GLY A 282 -13.68 -3.93 -17.87
N HIS A 283 -12.36 -3.76 -17.72
CA HIS A 283 -11.36 -4.82 -17.88
C HIS A 283 -10.38 -4.85 -16.69
N GLN A 284 -10.89 -4.64 -15.48
CA GLN A 284 -10.13 -4.58 -14.24
C GLN A 284 -9.23 -5.82 -14.05
N ASP A 285 -9.74 -7.01 -14.36
CA ASP A 285 -9.02 -8.28 -14.22
C ASP A 285 -7.76 -8.36 -15.10
N ALA A 286 -7.69 -7.57 -16.17
CA ALA A 286 -6.54 -7.55 -17.08
C ALA A 286 -5.50 -6.47 -16.73
N TRP A 287 -5.84 -5.53 -15.83
CA TRP A 287 -4.95 -4.42 -15.47
C TRP A 287 -3.60 -4.86 -14.93
N PRO A 288 -3.47 -5.91 -14.07
CA PRO A 288 -2.17 -6.33 -13.57
C PRO A 288 -1.15 -6.62 -14.68
N GLY A 289 -1.57 -7.34 -15.73
CA GLY A 289 -0.71 -7.61 -16.89
C GLY A 289 -0.32 -6.35 -17.66
N TYR A 290 -1.26 -5.41 -17.86
CA TYR A 290 -0.96 -4.14 -18.53
C TYR A 290 0.04 -3.29 -17.72
N ILE A 291 -0.10 -3.31 -16.40
CA ILE A 291 0.78 -2.59 -15.49
C ILE A 291 2.18 -3.22 -15.49
N GLU A 292 2.29 -4.55 -15.39
CA GLU A 292 3.58 -5.26 -15.45
C GLU A 292 4.37 -4.89 -16.71
N GLU A 293 3.71 -4.83 -17.87
CA GLU A 293 4.34 -4.36 -19.10
C GLU A 293 4.84 -2.90 -19.01
N GLN A 294 4.04 -2.01 -18.42
CA GLN A 294 4.44 -0.61 -18.21
C GLN A 294 5.64 -0.47 -17.27
N LEU A 295 5.73 -1.28 -16.22
CA LEU A 295 6.89 -1.30 -15.31
C LEU A 295 8.14 -1.75 -16.07
N GLY A 296 8.02 -2.78 -16.92
CA GLY A 296 9.08 -3.25 -17.79
C GLY A 296 9.58 -2.15 -18.73
N TRP A 297 8.68 -1.46 -19.42
CA TRP A 297 9.06 -0.34 -20.30
C TRP A 297 9.76 0.79 -19.54
N ALA A 298 9.33 1.11 -18.32
CA ALA A 298 9.96 2.16 -17.51
C ALA A 298 11.41 1.82 -17.13
N LEU A 299 11.68 0.57 -16.79
CA LEU A 299 13.04 0.10 -16.48
C LEU A 299 13.93 0.15 -17.73
N GLU A 300 13.43 -0.28 -18.89
CA GLU A 300 14.19 -0.20 -20.14
C GLU A 300 14.43 1.25 -20.58
N MET A 301 13.43 2.12 -20.50
CA MET A 301 13.58 3.55 -20.79
C MET A 301 14.70 4.19 -19.95
N LYS A 302 14.77 3.86 -18.65
CA LYS A 302 15.83 4.38 -17.76
C LYS A 302 17.23 3.93 -18.20
N LYS A 303 17.38 2.67 -18.62
CA LYS A 303 18.67 2.14 -19.12
C LYS A 303 19.10 2.86 -20.39
N ILE A 304 18.18 3.02 -21.35
CA ILE A 304 18.46 3.67 -22.64
C ILE A 304 18.85 5.13 -22.44
N ILE A 305 18.13 5.85 -21.55
CA ILE A 305 18.45 7.25 -21.21
C ILE A 305 19.88 7.37 -20.68
N ALA A 306 20.33 6.42 -19.85
CA ALA A 306 21.71 6.40 -19.36
C ALA A 306 22.72 6.07 -20.48
N GLU A 307 22.37 5.18 -21.42
CA GLU A 307 23.22 4.79 -22.55
C GLU A 307 23.45 5.93 -23.55
N ILE A 308 22.40 6.70 -23.87
CA ILE A 308 22.49 7.82 -24.82
C ILE A 308 22.87 9.15 -24.15
N GLU A 309 23.28 9.09 -22.87
CA GLU A 309 23.75 10.21 -22.04
C GLU A 309 22.81 11.42 -22.09
N LEU A 310 21.51 11.15 -21.93
CA LEU A 310 20.43 12.13 -22.01
C LEU A 310 20.40 13.13 -20.84
#